data_AF-A0A8I0H0C7-F1
#
_entry.id   AF-A0A8I0H0C7-F1
#
_cell.length_a   1.000
_cell.length_b   1.000
_cell.length_c   1.000
_cell.angle_alpha   90.00
_cell.angle_beta   90.00
_cell.angle_gamma   90.00
#
_symmetry.space_group_name_H-M   'P 1'
#
loop_
_entity.id
_entity.type
_entity.pdbx_description
1 polymer ?
#
loop_
_entity_poly.entity_id
_entity_poly.type
_entity_poly.pdbx_seq_one_letter_code
_entity_poly.pdbx_strand_id
1 'polypeptide(L)' 'MLITVQCQERQWRVVHPSRPDAIDFPNGAVAFDFADAMAREHHASTGCASAVRVEVQDAAVEAVRYG' A
#
# COMPACT_ATOMS: atom_id res chain seq x y z
N MET A 1 -5.65 -9.35 1.85
CA MET A 1 -5.64 -7.90 2.13
C MET A 1 -5.04 -7.17 0.94
N LEU A 2 -5.60 -6.02 0.53
CA LEU A 2 -5.02 -5.17 -0.52
C LEU A 2 -4.74 -3.79 0.06
N ILE A 3 -3.47 -3.41 0.14
CA ILE A 3 -3.04 -2.06 0.54
C ILE A 3 -2.79 -1.25 -0.73
N THR A 4 -3.28 -0.02 -0.75
CA THR A 4 -3.14 0.86 -1.92
C THR A 4 -2.22 2.03 -1.58
N VAL A 5 -1.20 2.25 -2.39
CA VAL A 5 -0.35 3.44 -2.35
C VAL A 5 -0.79 4.38 -3.47
N GLN A 6 -1.32 5.54 -3.12
CA GLN A 6 -1.85 6.51 -4.07
C GLN A 6 -0.92 7.72 -4.21
N CYS A 7 -0.72 8.19 -5.43
CA CYS A 7 -0.09 9.47 -5.72
C CYS A 7 -1.15 10.44 -6.26
N GLN A 8 -1.56 11.41 -5.43
CA GLN A 8 -2.53 12.45 -5.78
C GLN A 8 -1.94 13.83 -5.45
N GLU A 9 -2.05 14.79 -6.37
CA GLU A 9 -1.63 16.19 -6.13
C GLU A 9 -0.19 16.33 -5.62
N ARG A 10 0.73 15.45 -6.05
CA ARG A 10 2.13 15.35 -5.59
C ARG A 10 2.30 14.88 -4.14
N GLN A 11 1.26 14.34 -3.53
CA GLN A 11 1.30 13.72 -2.21
C GLN A 11 1.14 12.21 -2.35
N TRP A 12 1.93 11.46 -1.58
CA TRP A 12 1.82 10.01 -1.52
C TRP A 12 1.01 9.61 -0.31
N ARG A 13 0.07 8.68 -0.46
CA ARG A 13 -0.77 8.23 0.63
C ARG A 13 -0.88 6.72 0.63
N VAL A 14 -0.89 6.11 1.81
CA VAL A 14 -1.15 4.68 1.96
C VAL A 14 -2.54 4.49 2.53
N VAL A 15 -3.39 3.80 1.78
CA VAL A 15 -4.77 3.45 2.13
C VAL A 15 -4.79 1.99 2.55
N HIS A 16 -5.18 1.75 3.79
CA HIS A 16 -5.30 0.41 4.35
C HIS A 16 -6.79 -0.01 4.35
N PRO A 17 -7.15 -1.22 3.89
CA PRO A 17 -8.55 -1.58 3.68
C PRO A 17 -9.37 -1.64 4.98
N SER A 18 -8.71 -1.90 6.11
CA SER A 18 -9.35 -1.95 7.43
C SER A 18 -9.18 -0.67 8.25
N ARG A 19 -8.52 0.38 7.73
CA ARG A 19 -8.36 1.66 8.44
C ARG A 19 -9.01 2.77 7.61
N PRO A 20 -9.85 3.62 8.24
CA PRO A 20 -10.50 4.72 7.53
C PRO A 20 -9.51 5.80 7.10
N ASP A 21 -8.40 5.96 7.81
CA ASP A 21 -7.45 7.05 7.58
C ASP A 21 -6.32 6.62 6.62
N ALA A 22 -6.13 7.43 5.58
CA ALA A 22 -4.95 7.35 4.73
C ALA A 22 -3.75 7.98 5.45
N ILE A 23 -2.58 7.38 5.31
CA ILE A 23 -1.35 7.89 5.90
C ILE A 23 -0.56 8.62 4.82
N ASP A 24 -0.28 9.90 5.04
CA ASP A 24 0.44 10.76 4.11
C ASP A 24 1.96 10.60 4.23
N PHE A 25 2.63 10.61 3.08
CA PHE A 25 4.07 10.50 2.94
C PHE A 25 4.59 11.56 1.96
N PRO A 26 5.78 12.12 2.23
CA PRO A 26 6.43 13.08 1.32
C PRO A 26 7.07 12.40 0.10
N ASN A 27 7.27 11.08 0.13
CA ASN A 27 7.99 10.32 -0.89
C ASN A 27 7.29 8.98 -1.17
N GLY A 28 7.15 8.63 -2.44
CA GLY A 28 6.54 7.38 -2.88
C GLY A 28 7.34 6.14 -2.50
N ALA A 29 8.67 6.24 -2.46
CA ALA A 29 9.50 5.13 -1.98
C ALA A 29 9.20 4.81 -0.52
N VAL A 30 9.10 5.83 0.34
CA VAL A 30 8.77 5.64 1.77
C VAL A 30 7.34 5.12 1.95
N ALA A 31 6.38 5.63 1.17
CA ALA A 31 5.01 5.14 1.19
C ALA A 31 4.92 3.67 0.77
N PHE A 32 5.68 3.30 -0.27
CA PHE A 32 5.74 1.93 -0.76
C PHE A 32 6.40 0.99 0.23
N ASP A 33 7.56 1.34 0.78
CA ASP A 33 8.27 0.51 1.76
C ASP A 33 7.40 0.28 3.01
N PHE A 34 6.64 1.31 3.44
CA PHE A 34 5.67 1.19 4.52
C PHE A 34 4.52 0.24 4.17
N ALA A 35 3.96 0.34 2.97
CA ALA A 35 2.90 -0.54 2.49
C ALA A 35 3.37 -1.99 2.34
N ASP A 36 4.60 -2.20 1.84
CA ASP A 36 5.22 -3.52 1.70
C ASP A 36 5.43 -4.19 3.06
N ALA A 37 6.00 -3.45 4.03
CA ALA A 37 6.18 -3.93 5.39
C ALA A 37 4.84 -4.36 6.03
N MET A 38 3.78 -3.56 5.87
CA MET A 38 2.44 -3.92 6.37
C MET A 38 1.88 -5.16 5.69
N ALA A 39 2.00 -5.27 4.36
CA ALA A 39 1.50 -6.44 3.62
C ALA A 39 2.23 -7.72 4.06
N ARG A 40 3.55 -7.63 4.21
CA ARG A 40 4.40 -8.73 4.66
C ARG A 40 4.09 -9.14 6.10
N GLU A 41 3.98 -8.18 7.02
CA GLU A 41 3.68 -8.44 8.43
C GLU A 41 2.28 -9.07 8.59
N HIS A 42 1.28 -8.57 7.86
CA HIS A 42 -0.05 -9.16 7.87
C HIS A 42 -0.03 -10.60 7.36
N HIS A 43 0.68 -10.88 6.26
CA HIS A 43 0.82 -12.25 5.76
C HIS A 43 1.55 -13.15 6.78
N ALA A 44 2.65 -12.68 7.35
CA ALA A 44 3.43 -13.45 8.33
C ALA A 44 2.62 -13.76 9.62
N SER A 45 1.76 -12.84 10.05
CA SER A 45 0.95 -13.00 11.27
C SER A 45 -0.32 -13.83 11.06
N THR A 46 -0.96 -13.73 9.89
CA THR A 46 -2.27 -14.36 9.66
C THR A 46 -2.24 -15.54 8.69
N GLY A 47 -1.17 -15.70 7.91
CA GLY A 47 -1.11 -16.63 6.78
C GLY A 47 -1.97 -16.23 5.58
N CYS A 48 -2.74 -15.14 5.66
CA CYS A 48 -3.63 -14.70 4.59
C CYS A 48 -2.86 -13.98 3.48
N ALA A 49 -3.32 -14.16 2.24
CA ALA A 49 -2.77 -13.45 1.09
C ALA A 49 -2.90 -11.92 1.26
N SER A 50 -1.84 -11.19 0.93
CA SER A 50 -1.72 -9.75 1.09
C SER A 50 -0.99 -9.14 -0.11
N ALA A 51 -1.47 -8.01 -0.65
CA ALA A 51 -0.90 -7.38 -1.83
C ALA A 51 -0.78 -5.87 -1.66
N VAL A 52 0.16 -5.27 -2.40
CA VAL A 52 0.35 -3.82 -2.50
C VAL A 52 0.08 -3.40 -3.93
N ARG A 53 -0.87 -2.49 -4.12
CA ARG A 53 -1.14 -1.82 -5.39
C ARG A 53 -0.67 -0.38 -5.32
N VAL A 54 0.00 0.08 -6.36
CA VAL A 54 0.38 1.47 -6.55
C VAL A 54 -0.56 2.08 -7.58
N GLU A 55 -1.18 3.20 -7.23
CA GLU A 55 -2.09 3.97 -8.09
C GLU A 55 -1.54 5.38 -8.28
N VAL A 56 -1.43 5.80 -9.54
CA VAL A 56 -0.95 7.12 -9.93
C VAL A 56 -1.86 7.64 -11.03
N GLN A 57 -2.58 8.74 -10.77
CA GLN A 57 -3.57 9.29 -11.69
C GLN A 57 -4.57 8.21 -12.13
N ASP A 58 -4.62 7.88 -13.44
CA ASP A 58 -5.52 6.89 -14.02
C ASP A 58 -4.88 5.50 -14.18
N ALA A 59 -3.65 5.31 -13.67
CA ALA A 59 -2.90 4.06 -13.78
C ALA A 59 -2.80 3.34 -12.43
N ALA A 60 -2.89 2.01 -12.46
CA ALA A 60 -2.74 1.15 -11.29
C ALA A 60 -1.90 -0.08 -11.63
N VAL A 61 -0.95 -0.42 -10.75
CA VAL A 61 -0.11 -1.62 -10.85
C VAL A 61 -0.12 -2.36 -9.52
N GLU A 62 -0.40 -3.66 -9.54
CA GLU A 62 -0.11 -4.53 -8.39
C GLU A 62 1.40 -4.77 -8.36
N ALA A 63 2.08 -4.15 -7.39
CA ALA A 63 3.53 -4.12 -7.31
C ALA A 63 4.09 -5.32 -6.54
N VAL A 64 3.36 -5.78 -5.51
CA VAL A 64 3.77 -6.92 -4.67
C VAL A 64 2.55 -7.76 -4.31
N ARG A 65 2.75 -9.08 -4.25
CA ARG A 65 1.77 -10.03 -3.72
C ARG A 65 2.46 -11.08 -2.86
N TYR A 66 1.97 -11.22 -1.64
CA TYR A 66 2.24 -12.28 -0.69
C TYR A 66 1.03 -13.21 -0.65
N GLY A 67 1.23 -14.53 -0.70
CA GLY A 67 0.15 -15.51 -0.74
C GLY A 67 0.65 -16.93 -0.74
#